data_AF-A0AAN6KMS5-F1
#
_entry.id   AF-A0AAN6KMS5-F1
#
_cell.length_a   1.000
_cell.length_b   1.000
_cell.length_c   1.000
_cell.angle_alpha   90.00
_cell.angle_beta   90.00
_cell.angle_gamma   90.00
#
_symmetry.space_group_name_H-M   'P 1'
#
loop_
_entity.id
_entity.type
_entity.pdbx_description
1 polymer ?
#
loop_
_entity_poly.entity_id
_entity_poly.type
_entity_poly.pdbx_seq_one_letter_code
_entity_poly.pdbx_strand_id
1 'polypeptide(L)'
;MRINAYNYVFNNAPDETVNFFHGLTGAVEVLMLFPNHTKWPRMMLRLLGNGWTSKEIAAVQLFARGANQTDLRRRDDTLRHQVVTAGRYQFPSKPDWTPTVYPADVPLVTNYDVTPFQPPPKKVASLHSIKLRDIGMGVVNFPAPQDCGILTQAVQWAVGTGNTTATTDDVPTLAHTSGWTNPADAASTRWDQRGRARMIVRLRAAGWAV
;
A
#
# COMPACT_ATOMS: atom_id res chain seq x y z
N MET A 1 9.35 -26.27 12.58
CA MET A 1 8.51 -25.07 12.39
C MET A 1 9.43 -23.85 12.31
N ARG A 2 9.81 -23.41 11.10
CA ARG A 2 10.61 -22.18 10.96
C ARG A 2 9.68 -21.00 11.17
N ILE A 3 9.68 -20.43 12.37
CA ILE A 3 9.08 -19.13 12.62
C ILE A 3 9.90 -18.15 11.78
N ASN A 4 9.34 -17.75 10.64
CA ASN A 4 9.89 -16.69 9.82
C ASN A 4 9.77 -15.39 10.62
N ALA A 5 10.80 -15.06 11.42
CA ALA A 5 10.93 -13.81 12.18
C ALA A 5 10.97 -12.54 11.29
N TYR A 6 10.69 -12.67 10.00
CA TYR A 6 10.87 -11.67 8.96
C TYR A 6 9.83 -10.54 8.98
N ASN A 7 8.69 -10.68 9.67
CA ASN A 7 7.58 -9.72 9.56
C ASN A 7 6.73 -9.55 10.84
N TYR A 8 7.32 -9.63 12.05
CA TYR A 8 6.49 -9.54 13.28
C TYR A 8 5.59 -8.29 13.32
N VAL A 9 6.08 -7.17 12.78
CA VAL A 9 5.35 -5.90 12.65
C VAL A 9 4.11 -5.99 11.74
N PHE A 10 4.08 -6.92 10.79
CA PHE A 10 3.03 -7.05 9.78
C PHE A 10 2.18 -8.31 9.96
N ASN A 11 2.28 -9.02 11.09
CA ASN A 11 1.50 -10.24 11.33
C ASN A 11 -0.02 -10.02 11.31
N ASN A 12 -0.48 -8.82 11.67
CA ASN A 12 -1.89 -8.44 11.65
C ASN A 12 -2.27 -7.62 10.40
N ALA A 13 -1.34 -7.41 9.47
CA ALA A 13 -1.63 -6.69 8.24
C ALA A 13 -2.26 -7.64 7.21
N PRO A 14 -3.14 -7.14 6.32
CA PRO A 14 -3.63 -7.90 5.18
C PRO A 14 -2.48 -8.56 4.42
N ASP A 15 -2.62 -9.84 4.11
CA ASP A 15 -1.64 -10.54 3.30
C ASP A 15 -1.77 -10.18 1.81
N GLU A 16 -0.88 -10.74 0.98
CA GLU A 16 -0.86 -10.48 -0.46
C GLU A 16 -2.01 -11.13 -1.25
N THR A 17 -2.89 -11.87 -0.59
CA THR A 17 -4.05 -12.57 -1.18
C THR A 17 -5.38 -11.90 -0.84
N VAL A 18 -5.35 -10.78 -0.13
CA VAL A 18 -6.53 -9.95 0.07
C VAL A 18 -6.79 -9.12 -1.19
N ASN A 19 -8.02 -9.05 -1.68
CA ASN A 19 -8.38 -8.16 -2.79
C ASN A 19 -8.32 -6.69 -2.36
N PHE A 20 -7.97 -5.80 -3.29
CA PHE A 20 -8.32 -4.39 -3.11
C PHE A 20 -9.83 -4.23 -3.29
N PHE A 21 -10.41 -3.20 -2.67
CA PHE A 21 -11.73 -2.75 -3.10
C PHE A 21 -11.63 -2.19 -4.53
N HIS A 22 -12.74 -2.24 -5.26
CA HIS A 22 -12.78 -1.70 -6.61
C HIS A 22 -12.91 -0.17 -6.57
N GLY A 23 -11.85 0.54 -6.98
CA GLY A 23 -11.87 1.99 -7.09
C GLY A 23 -10.50 2.66 -6.99
N LEU A 24 -10.55 3.98 -6.93
CA LEU A 24 -9.38 4.83 -6.77
C LEU A 24 -8.79 4.68 -5.37
N THR A 25 -7.50 4.36 -5.27
CA THR A 25 -6.79 4.26 -3.98
C THR A 25 -5.46 4.99 -4.06
N GLY A 26 -5.17 5.88 -3.11
CA GLY A 26 -3.88 6.57 -3.07
C GLY A 26 -2.73 5.68 -2.59
N ALA A 27 -1.49 5.95 -3.03
CA ALA A 27 -0.32 5.18 -2.61
C ALA A 27 -0.14 5.16 -1.08
N VAL A 28 -0.39 6.28 -0.39
CA VAL A 28 -0.28 6.37 1.06
C VAL A 28 -1.24 5.40 1.75
N GLU A 29 -2.50 5.33 1.30
CA GLU A 29 -3.49 4.38 1.84
C GLU A 29 -3.02 2.93 1.65
N VAL A 30 -2.54 2.59 0.45
CA VAL A 30 -2.03 1.24 0.16
C VAL A 30 -0.86 0.91 1.08
N LEU A 31 0.12 1.80 1.21
CA LEU A 31 1.30 1.54 2.03
C LEU A 31 0.98 1.35 3.51
N MET A 32 -0.02 2.07 4.03
CA MET A 32 -0.35 2.03 5.45
C MET A 32 -1.31 0.87 5.77
N LEU A 33 -2.31 0.64 4.93
CA LEU A 33 -3.38 -0.35 5.16
C LEU A 33 -3.04 -1.72 4.57
N PHE A 34 -2.34 -1.78 3.43
CA PHE A 34 -2.05 -2.99 2.66
C PHE A 34 -0.53 -3.14 2.39
N PRO A 35 0.32 -3.21 3.43
CA PRO A 35 1.77 -3.19 3.26
C PRO A 35 2.30 -4.39 2.45
N ASN A 36 1.58 -5.51 2.40
CA ASN A 36 1.97 -6.69 1.62
C ASN A 36 1.63 -6.60 0.12
N HIS A 37 0.79 -5.65 -0.30
CA HIS A 37 0.46 -5.45 -1.72
C HIS A 37 1.60 -4.81 -2.51
N THR A 38 2.66 -4.39 -1.84
CA THR A 38 3.96 -4.10 -2.47
C THR A 38 4.57 -5.32 -3.19
N LYS A 39 4.10 -6.54 -2.89
CA LYS A 39 4.45 -7.75 -3.66
C LYS A 39 3.71 -7.86 -5.00
N TRP A 40 2.69 -7.03 -5.23
CA TRP A 40 1.95 -7.04 -6.48
C TRP A 40 2.73 -6.22 -7.51
N PRO A 41 3.07 -6.81 -8.68
CA PRO A 41 3.98 -6.18 -9.63
C PRO A 41 3.57 -4.78 -10.05
N ARG A 42 2.30 -4.61 -10.46
CA ARG A 42 1.76 -3.31 -10.87
C ARG A 42 1.74 -2.28 -9.74
N MET A 43 1.51 -2.71 -8.51
CA MET A 43 1.53 -1.82 -7.35
C MET A 43 2.94 -1.30 -7.07
N MET A 44 3.93 -2.20 -7.03
CA MET A 44 5.32 -1.79 -6.84
C MET A 44 5.80 -0.83 -7.94
N LEU A 45 5.52 -1.14 -9.20
CA LEU A 45 5.91 -0.28 -10.32
C LEU A 45 5.20 1.09 -10.28
N ARG A 46 3.92 1.14 -9.87
CA ARG A 46 3.21 2.40 -9.64
C ARG A 46 3.88 3.27 -8.57
N LEU A 47 4.29 2.66 -7.46
CA LEU A 47 4.97 3.38 -6.38
C LEU A 47 6.29 3.98 -6.89
N LEU A 48 7.11 3.17 -7.55
CA LEU A 48 8.38 3.64 -8.12
C LEU A 48 8.17 4.74 -9.18
N GLY A 49 7.18 4.58 -10.07
CA GLY A 49 6.86 5.57 -11.11
C GLY A 49 6.40 6.91 -10.57
N ASN A 50 5.84 6.92 -9.35
CA ASN A 50 5.49 8.13 -8.60
C ASN A 50 6.61 8.62 -7.66
N GLY A 51 7.83 8.11 -7.82
CA GLY A 51 9.03 8.60 -7.15
C GLY A 51 9.28 8.04 -5.74
N TRP A 52 8.50 7.05 -5.31
CA TRP A 52 8.76 6.36 -4.03
C TRP A 52 10.02 5.51 -4.12
N THR A 53 10.88 5.62 -3.11
CA THR A 53 12.01 4.69 -2.94
C THR A 53 11.62 3.52 -2.02
N SER A 54 12.34 2.40 -2.11
CA SER A 54 12.13 1.26 -1.20
C SER A 54 12.27 1.66 0.27
N LYS A 55 13.20 2.56 0.60
CA LYS A 55 13.42 3.05 1.95
C LYS A 55 12.25 3.91 2.45
N GLU A 56 11.69 4.76 1.59
CA GLU A 56 10.50 5.56 1.93
C GLU A 56 9.29 4.66 2.14
N ILE A 57 9.08 3.68 1.26
CA ILE A 57 8.02 2.68 1.39
C ILE A 57 8.15 1.92 2.73
N ALA A 58 9.38 1.49 3.06
CA ALA A 58 9.68 0.80 4.31
C ALA A 58 9.30 1.65 5.53
N ALA A 59 9.72 2.92 5.54
CA ALA A 59 9.46 3.84 6.62
C ALA A 59 7.95 4.10 6.80
N VAL A 60 7.20 4.30 5.72
CA VAL A 60 5.73 4.49 5.80
C VAL A 60 5.05 3.26 6.40
N GLN A 61 5.42 2.08 5.93
CA GLN A 61 4.83 0.82 6.40
C GLN A 61 5.11 0.58 7.90
N LEU A 62 6.34 0.83 8.34
CA LEU A 62 6.72 0.70 9.76
C LEU A 62 6.07 1.77 10.62
N PHE A 63 6.06 3.03 10.15
CA PHE A 63 5.41 4.15 10.83
C PHE A 63 3.92 3.90 11.03
N ALA A 64 3.21 3.42 10.00
CA ALA A 64 1.79 3.05 10.09
C ALA A 64 1.51 2.05 11.21
N ARG A 65 2.43 1.11 11.44
CA ARG A 65 2.32 0.05 12.46
C ARG A 65 2.96 0.41 13.80
N GLY A 66 3.41 1.65 13.99
CA GLY A 66 4.06 2.09 15.23
C GLY A 66 5.38 1.35 15.52
N ALA A 67 6.02 0.80 14.49
CA ALA A 67 7.27 0.06 14.65
C ALA A 67 8.49 0.98 14.77
N ASN A 68 9.60 0.40 15.20
CA ASN A 68 10.84 1.13 15.43
C ASN A 68 11.64 1.31 14.13
N GLN A 69 12.39 2.41 14.04
CA GLN A 69 13.33 2.67 12.96
C GLN A 69 14.45 1.63 12.86
N THR A 70 14.75 0.90 13.94
CA THR A 70 15.72 -0.20 13.91
C THR A 70 15.35 -1.29 12.89
N ASP A 71 14.06 -1.45 12.57
CA ASP A 71 13.58 -2.39 11.55
C ASP A 71 13.68 -1.85 10.11
N LEU A 72 14.00 -0.56 9.93
CA LEU A 72 14.00 0.13 8.63
C LEU A 72 14.91 -0.56 7.61
N ARG A 73 16.16 -0.87 8.01
CA ARG A 73 17.13 -1.51 7.11
C ARG A 73 16.62 -2.86 6.61
N ARG A 74 16.11 -3.70 7.51
CA ARG A 74 15.58 -5.02 7.17
C ARG A 74 14.39 -4.92 6.22
N ARG A 75 13.49 -3.96 6.47
CA ARG A 75 12.32 -3.76 5.62
C ARG A 75 12.70 -3.19 4.25
N ASP A 76 13.64 -2.25 4.20
CA ASP A 76 14.19 -1.73 2.93
C ASP A 76 14.82 -2.85 2.09
N ASP A 77 15.66 -3.71 2.68
CA ASP A 77 16.25 -4.87 2.00
C ASP A 77 15.17 -5.79 1.38
N THR A 78 14.08 -6.01 2.12
CA THR A 78 12.93 -6.80 1.66
C THR A 78 12.24 -6.13 0.48
N LEU A 79 12.03 -4.81 0.54
CA LEU A 79 11.37 -4.05 -0.53
C LEU A 79 12.26 -3.94 -1.77
N ARG A 80 13.57 -3.79 -1.65
CA ARG A 80 14.49 -3.86 -2.80
C ARG A 80 14.40 -5.19 -3.53
N HIS A 81 14.27 -6.29 -2.79
CA HIS A 81 14.04 -7.60 -3.41
C HIS A 81 12.68 -7.67 -4.12
N GLN A 82 11.62 -7.11 -3.53
CA GLN A 82 10.30 -7.03 -4.15
C GLN A 82 10.28 -6.16 -5.42
N VAL A 83 11.03 -5.06 -5.44
CA VAL A 83 11.21 -4.21 -6.63
C VAL A 83 11.73 -5.03 -7.81
N VAL A 84 12.85 -5.73 -7.63
CA VAL A 84 13.45 -6.55 -8.70
C VAL A 84 12.50 -7.69 -9.11
N THR A 85 11.84 -8.32 -8.14
CA THR A 85 10.88 -9.41 -8.41
C THR A 85 9.68 -8.92 -9.22
N ALA A 86 9.13 -7.75 -8.88
CA ALA A 86 8.01 -7.13 -9.59
C ALA A 86 8.36 -6.85 -11.05
N GLY A 87 9.52 -6.23 -11.31
CA GLY A 87 9.91 -5.93 -12.68
C GLY A 87 10.28 -7.16 -13.50
N ARG A 88 10.99 -8.15 -12.94
CA ARG A 88 11.23 -9.43 -13.64
C ARG A 88 9.93 -10.16 -13.98
N TYR A 89 8.92 -10.04 -13.12
CA TYR A 89 7.60 -10.59 -13.41
C TYR A 89 6.91 -9.84 -14.55
N GLN A 90 6.92 -8.50 -14.51
CA GLN A 90 6.24 -7.67 -15.51
C GLN A 90 6.96 -7.68 -16.87
N PHE A 91 8.28 -7.90 -16.87
CA PHE A 91 9.17 -7.88 -18.02
C PHE A 91 10.03 -9.16 -18.06
N PRO A 92 9.43 -10.34 -18.30
CA PRO A 92 10.12 -11.62 -18.22
C PRO A 92 11.25 -11.79 -19.25
N SER A 93 11.27 -10.99 -20.31
CA SER A 93 12.35 -10.95 -21.31
C SER A 93 13.60 -10.19 -20.86
N LYS A 94 13.59 -9.56 -19.66
CA LYS A 94 14.69 -8.74 -19.11
C LYS A 94 15.21 -9.36 -17.79
N PRO A 95 16.11 -10.35 -17.82
CA PRO A 95 16.54 -11.07 -16.62
C PRO A 95 17.36 -10.20 -15.63
N ASP A 96 18.05 -9.18 -16.13
CA ASP A 96 18.83 -8.18 -15.41
C ASP A 96 17.99 -6.95 -15.02
N TRP A 97 16.66 -7.05 -15.09
CA TRP A 97 15.78 -5.92 -14.82
C TRP A 97 16.04 -5.28 -13.46
N THR A 98 16.27 -3.97 -13.49
CA THR A 98 16.24 -3.06 -12.34
C THR A 98 15.68 -1.72 -12.80
N PRO A 99 15.07 -0.90 -11.92
CA PRO A 99 14.58 0.42 -12.31
C PRO A 99 15.69 1.37 -12.77
N THR A 100 16.95 1.12 -12.38
CA THR A 100 18.11 1.91 -12.82
C THR A 100 18.55 1.55 -14.24
N VAL A 101 18.52 0.26 -14.59
CA VAL A 101 18.89 -0.20 -15.94
C VAL A 101 17.77 0.08 -16.95
N TYR A 102 16.50 -0.04 -16.53
CA TYR A 102 15.34 0.16 -17.40
C TYR A 102 14.36 1.21 -16.84
N PRO A 103 14.76 2.50 -16.75
CA PRO A 103 13.92 3.54 -16.16
C PRO A 103 12.62 3.78 -16.95
N ALA A 104 12.62 3.55 -18.27
CA ALA A 104 11.43 3.71 -19.12
C ALA A 104 10.31 2.69 -18.80
N ASP A 105 10.64 1.57 -18.16
CA ASP A 105 9.67 0.54 -17.76
C ASP A 105 8.86 0.95 -16.51
N VAL A 106 9.21 2.08 -15.89
CA VAL A 106 8.60 2.58 -14.66
C VAL A 106 8.01 3.98 -14.90
N PRO A 107 7.02 4.11 -15.82
CA PRO A 107 6.46 5.41 -16.16
C PRO A 107 5.66 5.99 -14.98
N LEU A 108 5.50 7.32 -14.99
CA LEU A 108 4.61 8.00 -14.07
C LEU A 108 3.17 7.46 -14.23
N VAL A 109 2.56 7.04 -13.12
CA VAL A 109 1.18 6.56 -13.12
C VAL A 109 0.23 7.69 -12.73
N THR A 110 -0.74 7.94 -13.59
CA THR A 110 -1.76 8.98 -13.41
C THR A 110 -3.18 8.43 -13.22
N ASN A 111 -3.36 7.11 -13.40
CA ASN A 111 -4.59 6.40 -13.08
C ASN A 111 -4.38 5.61 -11.78
N TYR A 112 -5.15 5.94 -10.75
CA TYR A 112 -5.03 5.36 -9.41
C TYR A 112 -6.07 4.30 -9.11
N ASP A 113 -6.85 3.91 -10.11
CA ASP A 113 -7.75 2.76 -10.01
C ASP A 113 -6.94 1.47 -9.82
N VAL A 114 -7.14 0.83 -8.67
CA VAL A 114 -6.46 -0.42 -8.31
C VAL A 114 -7.26 -1.66 -8.69
N THR A 115 -8.48 -1.49 -9.22
CA THR A 115 -9.34 -2.59 -9.69
C THR A 115 -8.62 -3.58 -10.62
N PRO A 116 -7.79 -3.15 -11.60
CA PRO A 116 -7.11 -4.09 -12.49
C PRO A 116 -5.80 -4.65 -11.92
N PHE A 117 -5.46 -4.37 -10.66
CA PHE A 117 -4.21 -4.83 -10.06
C PHE A 117 -4.43 -6.26 -9.56
N GLN A 118 -3.43 -7.11 -9.75
CA GLN A 118 -3.50 -8.52 -9.37
C GLN A 118 -2.19 -8.95 -8.71
N PRO A 119 -2.23 -9.95 -7.82
CA PRO A 119 -1.03 -10.59 -7.31
C PRO A 119 -0.37 -11.42 -8.43
N PRO A 120 0.83 -11.99 -8.19
CA PRO A 120 1.39 -12.99 -9.09
C PRO A 120 0.39 -14.15 -9.37
N PRO A 121 0.37 -14.76 -10.58
CA PRO A 121 -0.68 -15.69 -11.04
C PRO A 121 -0.94 -16.85 -10.08
N LYS A 122 0.13 -17.37 -9.47
CA LYS A 122 0.06 -18.43 -8.44
C LYS A 122 -0.77 -18.09 -7.20
N LYS A 123 -1.16 -16.82 -7.03
CA LYS A 123 -1.94 -16.29 -5.90
C LYS A 123 -3.31 -15.76 -6.31
N VAL A 124 -3.61 -15.66 -7.61
CA VAL A 124 -4.89 -15.10 -8.08
C VAL A 124 -6.07 -15.95 -7.62
N ALA A 125 -5.95 -17.28 -7.68
CA ALA A 125 -6.98 -18.21 -7.22
C ALA A 125 -7.23 -18.18 -5.70
N SER A 126 -6.33 -17.57 -4.92
CA SER A 126 -6.47 -17.40 -3.46
C SER A 126 -7.00 -16.01 -3.06
N LEU A 127 -7.38 -15.17 -4.03
CA LEU A 127 -7.92 -13.86 -3.73
C LEU A 127 -9.23 -13.97 -2.95
N HIS A 128 -9.33 -13.20 -1.87
CA HIS A 128 -10.51 -13.16 -1.01
C HIS A 128 -10.71 -11.78 -0.40
N SER A 129 -11.94 -11.51 0.01
CA SER A 129 -12.32 -10.30 0.74
C SER A 129 -11.96 -10.41 2.21
N ILE A 130 -11.58 -9.29 2.82
CA ILE A 130 -11.25 -9.20 4.25
C ILE A 130 -12.19 -8.23 4.94
N LYS A 131 -12.40 -8.42 6.24
CA LYS A 131 -13.15 -7.48 7.07
C LYS A 131 -12.39 -6.14 7.16
N LEU A 132 -13.14 -5.04 7.06
CA LEU A 132 -12.57 -3.69 7.15
C LEU A 132 -11.88 -3.43 8.48
N ARG A 133 -12.44 -3.94 9.57
CA ARG A 133 -11.83 -3.83 10.90
C ARG A 133 -10.47 -4.53 10.98
N ASP A 134 -10.33 -5.68 10.33
CA ASP A 134 -9.09 -6.47 10.35
C ASP A 134 -7.97 -5.77 9.57
N ILE A 135 -8.29 -5.02 8.51
CA ILE A 135 -7.33 -4.15 7.82
C ILE A 135 -6.74 -3.09 8.78
N GLY A 136 -7.62 -2.48 9.57
CA GLY A 136 -7.25 -1.45 10.55
C GLY A 136 -6.52 -1.99 11.78
N MET A 137 -6.54 -3.29 12.03
CA MET A 137 -5.88 -3.88 13.20
C MET A 137 -4.37 -3.64 13.16
N GLY A 138 -3.84 -3.06 14.24
CA GLY A 138 -2.43 -2.73 14.37
C GLY A 138 -1.98 -1.53 13.54
N VAL A 139 -2.89 -0.79 12.87
CA VAL A 139 -2.58 0.54 12.33
C VAL A 139 -2.63 1.54 13.48
N VAL A 140 -1.46 2.02 13.89
CA VAL A 140 -1.30 3.03 14.96
C VAL A 140 -1.37 4.43 14.38
N ASN A 141 -0.73 4.63 13.23
CA ASN A 141 -0.79 5.88 12.49
C ASN A 141 -1.60 5.64 11.23
N PHE A 142 -2.80 6.20 11.15
CA PHE A 142 -3.60 6.21 9.91
C PHE A 142 -3.12 7.30 8.94
N PRO A 143 -3.47 7.20 7.65
CA PRO A 143 -3.31 8.30 6.70
C PRO A 143 -3.86 9.62 7.25
N ALA A 144 -3.23 10.74 6.89
CA ALA A 144 -3.74 12.06 7.25
C ALA A 144 -5.02 12.35 6.43
N PRO A 145 -5.90 13.28 6.86
CA PRO A 145 -7.16 13.54 6.16
C PRO A 145 -7.02 13.82 4.66
N GLN A 146 -5.93 14.47 4.24
CA GLN A 146 -5.64 14.78 2.84
C GLN A 146 -5.20 13.56 2.00
N ASP A 147 -4.89 12.45 2.67
CA ASP A 147 -4.48 11.17 2.10
C ASP A 147 -5.53 10.07 2.37
N CYS A 148 -6.64 10.40 3.04
CA CYS A 148 -7.73 9.47 3.31
C CYS A 148 -8.68 9.39 2.10
N GLY A 149 -8.50 8.38 1.26
CA GLY A 149 -9.51 7.96 0.29
C GLY A 149 -10.67 7.23 0.95
N ILE A 150 -11.57 6.71 0.11
CA ILE A 150 -12.77 6.01 0.55
C ILE A 150 -12.43 4.78 1.39
N LEU A 151 -11.37 4.04 1.04
CA LEU A 151 -10.93 2.86 1.78
C LEU A 151 -10.52 3.19 3.21
N THR A 152 -9.72 4.26 3.39
CA THR A 152 -9.31 4.68 4.73
C THR A 152 -10.52 5.09 5.57
N GLN A 153 -11.47 5.83 4.99
CA GLN A 153 -12.71 6.21 5.66
C GLN A 153 -13.52 4.98 6.09
N ALA A 154 -13.67 3.98 5.21
CA ALA A 154 -14.37 2.74 5.50
C ALA A 154 -13.71 1.92 6.62
N VAL A 155 -12.38 1.80 6.60
CA VAL A 155 -11.61 1.12 7.64
C VAL A 155 -11.73 1.86 8.98
N GLN A 156 -11.58 3.18 8.99
CA GLN A 156 -11.72 3.99 10.21
C GLN A 156 -13.12 3.89 10.80
N TRP A 157 -14.16 3.90 9.96
CA TRP A 157 -15.54 3.68 10.39
C TRP A 157 -15.72 2.29 11.01
N ALA A 158 -15.22 1.22 10.38
CA ALA A 158 -15.36 -0.13 10.90
C ALA A 158 -14.63 -0.32 12.23
N VAL A 159 -13.43 0.29 12.37
CA VAL A 159 -12.69 0.31 13.63
C VAL A 159 -13.44 1.10 14.71
N GLY A 160 -13.89 2.31 14.39
CA GLY A 160 -14.55 3.21 15.35
C GLY A 160 -15.92 2.71 15.83
N THR A 161 -16.65 2.00 14.97
CA THR A 161 -17.95 1.40 15.32
C THR A 161 -17.84 -0.02 15.87
N GLY A 162 -16.65 -0.63 15.81
CA GLY A 162 -16.47 -2.04 16.15
C GLY A 162 -17.18 -2.99 15.18
N ASN A 163 -17.47 -2.56 13.95
CA ASN A 163 -18.13 -3.40 12.95
C ASN A 163 -17.24 -4.60 12.58
N THR A 164 -17.80 -5.82 12.67
CA THR A 164 -17.08 -7.08 12.40
C THR A 164 -17.62 -7.85 11.19
N THR A 165 -18.49 -7.22 10.40
CA THR A 165 -19.21 -7.84 9.29
C THR A 165 -18.87 -7.24 7.94
N ALA A 166 -18.62 -5.93 7.87
CA ALA A 166 -18.30 -5.24 6.63
C ALA A 166 -16.91 -5.61 6.12
N THR A 167 -16.82 -5.80 4.82
CA THR A 167 -15.64 -6.26 4.08
C THR A 167 -15.19 -5.26 3.02
N THR A 168 -14.09 -5.56 2.34
CA THR A 168 -13.60 -4.81 1.18
C THR A 168 -14.64 -4.68 0.06
N ASP A 169 -15.57 -5.63 -0.07
CA ASP A 169 -16.62 -5.58 -1.10
C ASP A 169 -17.73 -4.58 -0.76
N ASP A 170 -17.91 -4.25 0.52
CA ASP A 170 -18.96 -3.33 0.99
C ASP A 170 -18.56 -1.86 0.85
N VAL A 171 -17.28 -1.58 0.57
CA VAL A 171 -16.71 -0.22 0.52
C VAL A 171 -17.50 0.72 -0.43
N PRO A 172 -17.87 0.33 -1.66
CA PRO A 172 -18.65 1.21 -2.53
C PRO A 172 -20.02 1.60 -1.96
N THR A 173 -20.74 0.64 -1.37
CA THR A 173 -22.07 0.90 -0.76
C THR A 173 -21.94 1.75 0.50
N LEU A 174 -20.93 1.48 1.34
CA LEU A 174 -20.65 2.30 2.53
C LEU A 174 -20.30 3.74 2.16
N ALA A 175 -19.49 3.93 1.11
CA ALA A 175 -19.13 5.24 0.62
C ALA A 175 -20.36 6.03 0.14
N HIS A 176 -21.24 5.38 -0.62
CA HIS A 176 -22.47 5.98 -1.11
C HIS A 176 -23.40 6.40 0.04
N THR A 177 -23.67 5.48 0.98
CA THR A 177 -24.59 5.71 2.11
C THR A 177 -24.05 6.74 3.11
N SER A 178 -22.74 6.80 3.30
CA SER A 178 -22.10 7.71 4.26
C SER A 178 -21.64 9.04 3.66
N GLY A 179 -21.81 9.22 2.34
CA GLY A 179 -21.36 10.42 1.62
C GLY A 179 -19.83 10.59 1.59
N TRP A 180 -19.07 9.51 1.69
CA TRP A 180 -17.61 9.57 1.64
C TRP A 180 -17.12 9.87 0.23
N THR A 181 -16.13 10.75 0.14
CA THR A 181 -15.52 11.15 -1.13
C THR A 181 -14.02 10.98 -1.06
N ASN A 182 -13.40 10.78 -2.22
CA ASN A 182 -11.94 10.84 -2.30
C ASN A 182 -11.44 12.28 -2.12
N PRO A 183 -10.19 12.48 -1.67
CA PRO A 183 -9.56 13.79 -1.63
C PRO A 183 -9.66 14.52 -2.98
N ALA A 184 -9.74 15.85 -2.96
CA ALA A 184 -9.92 16.65 -4.17
C ALA A 184 -8.80 16.44 -5.21
N ASP A 185 -7.59 16.09 -4.78
CA ASP A 185 -6.46 15.80 -5.66
C ASP A 185 -6.46 14.36 -6.22
N ALA A 186 -7.41 13.50 -5.85
CA ALA A 186 -7.54 12.14 -6.38
C ALA A 186 -7.83 12.08 -7.89
N ALA A 187 -8.46 13.12 -8.43
CA ALA A 187 -8.69 13.28 -9.87
C ALA A 187 -7.46 13.86 -10.60
N SER A 188 -6.39 14.24 -9.88
CA SER A 188 -5.21 14.88 -10.47
C SER A 188 -4.13 13.87 -10.84
N THR A 189 -3.30 14.18 -11.83
CA THR A 189 -2.12 13.36 -12.19
C THR A 189 -0.99 13.36 -11.15
N ARG A 190 -1.20 13.95 -9.96
CA ARG A 190 -0.18 14.11 -8.91
C ARG A 190 -0.60 13.60 -7.52
N TRP A 191 -1.69 12.83 -7.40
CA TRP A 191 -2.20 12.38 -6.10
C TRP A 191 -1.13 11.63 -5.29
N ASP A 192 -0.50 10.63 -5.89
CA ASP A 192 0.55 9.84 -5.23
C ASP A 192 1.81 10.66 -4.91
N GLN A 193 2.21 11.58 -5.80
CA GLN A 193 3.38 12.44 -5.60
C GLN A 193 3.16 13.43 -4.44
N ARG A 194 1.95 14.01 -4.35
CA ARG A 194 1.58 14.90 -3.24
C ARG A 194 1.47 14.14 -1.93
N GLY A 195 0.86 12.96 -1.95
CA GLY A 195 0.80 12.07 -0.79
C GLY A 195 2.19 11.67 -0.31
N ARG A 196 3.11 11.33 -1.23
CA ARG A 196 4.53 11.11 -0.90
C ARG A 196 5.14 12.31 -0.20
N ALA A 197 5.04 13.50 -0.79
CA ALA A 197 5.63 14.71 -0.23
C ALA A 197 5.13 15.00 1.20
N ARG A 198 3.82 14.89 1.44
CA ARG A 198 3.21 15.02 2.77
C ARG A 198 3.73 13.97 3.74
N MET A 199 3.83 12.73 3.29
CA MET A 199 4.29 11.62 4.13
C MET A 199 5.76 11.74 4.51
N ILE A 200 6.64 12.20 3.61
CA ILE A 200 8.05 12.44 3.95
C ILE A 200 8.18 13.53 5.02
N VAL A 201 7.40 14.62 4.93
CA VAL A 201 7.36 15.66 5.98
C VAL A 201 6.94 15.05 7.31
N ARG A 202 5.87 14.24 7.33
CA ARG A 202 5.36 13.60 8.55
C ARG A 202 6.35 12.58 9.14
N LEU A 203 7.04 11.81 8.30
CA LEU A 203 8.08 10.87 8.74
C LEU A 203 9.27 11.61 9.37
N ARG A 204 9.74 12.68 8.75
CA ARG A 204 10.83 13.52 9.31
C ARG A 204 10.45 14.17 10.62
N ALA A 205 9.21 14.67 10.74
CA ALA A 205 8.69 15.19 12.00
C ALA A 205 8.63 14.12 13.11
N ALA A 206 8.41 12.86 12.74
CA ALA A 206 8.48 11.70 13.63
C ALA A 206 9.91 11.14 13.80
N GLY A 207 10.93 11.85 13.31
CA GLY A 207 12.35 11.51 13.47
C GLY A 207 12.89 10.45 12.52
N TRP A 208 12.14 10.03 11.50
CA TRP A 208 12.59 8.99 10.56
C TRP A 208 13.66 9.52 9.58
N ALA A 209 14.71 8.74 9.40
CA ALA A 209 15.80 9.05 8.47
C ALA A 209 15.44 8.67 7.01
N VAL A 210 14.60 9.48 6.37
CA VAL A 210 14.15 9.34 4.96
C VAL A 210 14.45 10.54 4.07
#